data_AF-A0A2U3YMC0-F1
#
_entry.id   AF-A0A2U3YMC0-F1
#
_cell.length_a   1.000
_cell.length_b   1.000
_cell.length_c   1.000
_cell.angle_alpha   90.00
_cell.angle_beta   90.00
_cell.angle_gamma   90.00
#
_symmetry.space_group_name_H-M   'P 1'
#
loop_
_entity.id
_entity.type
_entity.pdbx_description
1 polymer ?
#
loop_
_entity_poly.entity_id
_entity_poly.type
_entity_poly.pdbx_seq_one_letter_code
_entity_poly.pdbx_strand_id
1 'polypeptide(L)'
;MLDTWNESIFSNIKNRLQDSAMKLVHAERLGEAFDSQLVIGVRESYVNLCSNPEDKLQIYRDNFEKAYLDSTERFYRTQAPSYLQQNGVQNYMKYADAKLKEEEKRALRYLETRRECNSVEALMECCVNALVTSFKETILAECQGMIKRNETEKLHLMFSLMDKVPSGIEPMLKDLEEHIISAGLADMVAAAETITTDSEKYVEQLLTLFNRFSKLVKEAFQDDPRFLTARDKVYILVY
;
A
#
# COMPACT_ATOMS: atom_id res chain seq x y z
N MET A 1 13.34 36.15 -21.10
CA MET A 1 11.89 36.29 -20.83
C MET A 1 11.49 35.50 -19.59
N LEU A 2 11.89 34.22 -19.46
CA LEU A 2 11.70 33.43 -18.23
C LEU A 2 12.44 34.02 -17.01
N ASP A 3 13.66 34.52 -17.19
CA ASP A 3 14.43 35.13 -16.09
C ASP A 3 13.77 36.41 -15.57
N THR A 4 13.32 37.29 -16.48
CA THR A 4 12.60 38.52 -16.13
C THR A 4 11.28 38.22 -15.41
N TRP A 5 10.56 37.17 -15.82
CA TRP A 5 9.35 36.69 -15.14
C TRP A 5 9.66 36.14 -13.75
N ASN A 6 10.73 35.36 -13.62
CA ASN A 6 11.18 34.82 -12.34
C ASN A 6 11.54 35.94 -11.37
N GLU A 7 12.38 36.88 -11.79
CA GLU A 7 12.86 38.00 -10.98
C GLU A 7 11.72 38.97 -10.59
N SER A 8 10.83 39.30 -11.54
CA SER A 8 9.82 40.33 -11.32
C SER A 8 8.58 39.83 -10.59
N ILE A 9 8.15 38.59 -10.86
CA ILE A 9 6.85 38.07 -10.41
C ILE A 9 7.04 36.84 -9.53
N PHE A 10 7.55 35.74 -10.09
CA PHE A 10 7.48 34.44 -9.41
C PHE A 10 8.28 34.41 -8.10
N SER A 11 9.48 34.97 -8.06
CA SER A 11 10.33 35.04 -6.86
C SER A 11 9.62 35.68 -5.66
N ASN A 12 8.75 36.68 -5.92
CA ASN A 12 8.05 37.47 -4.91
C ASN A 12 6.75 36.81 -4.42
N ILE A 13 6.09 35.99 -5.25
CA ILE A 13 4.78 35.41 -4.93
C ILE A 13 4.77 33.88 -4.87
N LYS A 14 5.88 33.20 -5.16
CA LYS A 14 5.98 31.73 -5.24
C LYS A 14 5.40 31.03 -4.01
N ASN A 15 5.71 31.51 -2.80
CA ASN A 15 5.22 30.90 -1.56
C ASN A 15 3.69 31.00 -1.46
N ARG A 16 3.11 32.15 -1.81
CA ARG A 16 1.65 32.33 -1.80
C ARG A 16 0.96 31.48 -2.86
N LEU A 17 1.57 31.36 -4.05
CA LEU A 17 1.06 30.49 -5.12
C LEU A 17 1.11 29.02 -4.70
N GLN A 18 2.22 28.58 -4.11
CA GLN A 18 2.38 27.23 -3.58
C GLN A 18 1.35 26.92 -2.51
N ASP A 19 1.21 27.78 -1.49
CA ASP A 19 0.22 27.58 -0.43
C ASP A 19 -1.22 27.52 -0.97
N SER A 20 -1.52 28.35 -1.98
CA SER A 20 -2.83 28.34 -2.64
C SER A 20 -3.03 27.05 -3.45
N ALA A 21 -2.01 26.57 -4.15
CA ALA A 21 -2.05 25.29 -4.87
C ALA A 21 -2.27 24.11 -3.91
N MET A 22 -1.57 24.09 -2.77
CA MET A 22 -1.76 23.03 -1.76
C MET A 22 -3.16 23.07 -1.13
N LYS A 23 -3.76 24.26 -0.96
CA LYS A 23 -5.16 24.38 -0.52
C LYS A 23 -6.13 23.81 -1.54
N LEU A 24 -5.91 24.03 -2.84
CA LEU A 24 -6.74 23.45 -3.89
C LEU A 24 -6.64 21.92 -3.90
N VAL A 25 -5.43 21.37 -3.79
CA VAL A 25 -5.21 19.92 -3.68
C VAL A 25 -5.91 19.35 -2.43
N HIS A 26 -5.83 20.05 -1.30
CA HIS A 26 -6.54 19.66 -0.09
C HIS A 26 -8.06 19.66 -0.28
N ALA A 27 -8.62 20.69 -0.91
CA ALA A 27 -10.06 20.76 -1.22
C ALA A 27 -10.51 19.62 -2.14
N GLU A 28 -9.71 19.26 -3.16
CA GLU A 28 -10.01 18.13 -4.04
C GLU A 28 -9.98 16.79 -3.32
N ARG A 29 -9.12 16.61 -2.31
CA ARG A 29 -9.16 15.40 -1.45
C ARG A 29 -10.45 15.31 -0.63
N LEU A 30 -11.06 16.44 -0.31
CA LEU A 30 -12.37 16.52 0.35
C LEU A 30 -13.54 16.42 -0.64
N GLY A 31 -13.26 16.30 -1.94
CA GLY A 31 -14.26 16.13 -2.99
C GLY A 31 -14.63 17.41 -3.75
N GLU A 32 -13.96 18.53 -3.48
CA GLU A 32 -14.22 19.79 -4.19
C GLU A 32 -13.45 19.84 -5.53
N ALA A 33 -14.19 19.91 -6.63
CA ALA A 33 -13.59 20.06 -7.94
C ALA A 33 -13.10 21.50 -8.17
N PHE A 34 -11.90 21.63 -8.75
CA PHE A 34 -11.34 22.90 -9.19
C PHE A 34 -10.65 22.74 -10.56
N ASP A 35 -10.31 23.85 -11.21
CA ASP A 35 -9.54 23.80 -12.44
C ASP A 35 -8.09 23.37 -12.17
N SER A 36 -7.75 22.15 -12.58
CA SER A 36 -6.40 21.59 -12.47
C SER A 36 -5.28 22.45 -13.06
N GLN A 37 -5.59 23.31 -14.04
CA GLN A 37 -4.58 24.20 -14.62
C GLN A 37 -3.99 25.15 -13.58
N LEU A 38 -4.72 25.46 -12.50
CA LEU A 38 -4.22 26.28 -11.40
C LEU A 38 -3.04 25.64 -10.67
N VAL A 39 -3.09 24.33 -10.43
CA VAL A 39 -1.99 23.60 -9.76
C VAL A 39 -0.89 23.24 -10.77
N ILE A 40 -1.29 22.82 -11.97
CA ILE A 40 -0.37 22.48 -13.07
C ILE A 40 0.49 23.67 -13.46
N GLY A 41 -0.07 24.87 -13.60
CA GLY A 41 0.67 26.08 -13.95
C GLY A 41 1.67 26.50 -12.87
N VAL A 42 1.33 26.29 -11.59
CA VAL A 42 2.27 26.52 -10.47
C VAL A 42 3.41 25.51 -10.54
N ARG A 43 3.13 24.21 -10.71
CA ARG A 43 4.16 23.17 -10.93
C ARG A 43 5.09 23.55 -12.10
N GLU A 44 4.53 23.90 -13.25
CA GLU A 44 5.29 24.26 -14.45
C GLU A 44 6.16 25.50 -14.24
N SER A 45 5.72 26.45 -13.43
CA SER A 45 6.53 27.59 -13.02
C SER A 45 7.74 27.14 -12.21
N TYR A 46 7.55 26.25 -11.23
CA TYR A 46 8.68 25.68 -10.46
C TYR A 46 9.63 24.84 -11.32
N VAL A 47 9.13 24.11 -12.32
CA VAL A 47 10.00 23.28 -13.19
C VAL A 47 10.76 24.10 -14.22
N ASN A 48 10.13 25.12 -14.82
CA ASN A 48 10.71 25.84 -15.96
C ASN A 48 11.50 27.09 -15.56
N LEU A 49 11.28 27.65 -14.36
CA LEU A 49 11.96 28.86 -13.88
C LEU A 49 13.21 28.55 -13.02
N CYS A 50 13.66 27.30 -13.01
CA CYS A 50 14.89 26.93 -12.31
C CYS A 50 16.11 27.48 -13.07
N SER A 51 16.85 28.38 -12.43
CA SER A 51 18.07 28.97 -12.98
C SER A 51 19.32 28.08 -12.80
N ASN A 52 19.20 26.92 -12.13
CA ASN A 52 20.34 26.02 -11.92
C ASN A 52 20.63 25.23 -13.23
N PRO A 53 21.82 25.40 -13.84
CA PRO A 53 22.17 24.72 -15.09
C PRO A 53 22.45 23.22 -14.90
N GLU A 54 22.89 22.79 -13.72
CA GLU A 54 23.23 21.39 -13.40
C GLU A 54 21.98 20.59 -12.99
N ASP A 55 21.02 21.25 -12.33
CA ASP A 55 19.82 20.61 -11.82
C ASP A 55 18.58 21.48 -12.03
N LYS A 56 17.93 21.28 -13.17
CA LYS A 56 16.75 22.03 -13.60
C LYS A 56 15.50 21.76 -12.74
N LEU A 57 15.54 20.80 -11.83
CA LEU A 57 14.40 20.44 -10.98
C LEU A 57 14.63 20.79 -9.50
N GLN A 58 15.76 21.40 -9.15
CA GLN A 58 16.11 21.72 -7.77
C GLN A 58 15.01 22.50 -7.04
N ILE A 59 14.58 23.65 -7.60
CA ILE A 59 13.56 24.49 -6.95
C ILE A 59 12.20 23.80 -6.87
N TYR A 60 11.89 22.91 -7.82
CA TYR A 60 10.67 22.12 -7.82
C TYR A 60 10.71 21.11 -6.67
N ARG A 61 11.80 20.35 -6.53
CA ARG A 61 11.94 19.34 -5.46
C ARG A 61 11.94 19.99 -4.07
N ASP A 62 12.76 21.03 -3.89
CA ASP A 62 12.97 21.67 -2.59
C ASP A 62 11.73 22.43 -2.08
N ASN A 63 10.81 22.81 -2.98
CA ASN A 63 9.65 23.64 -2.63
C ASN A 63 8.32 22.96 -2.99
N PHE A 64 7.99 22.80 -4.28
CA PHE A 64 6.68 22.33 -4.70
C PHE A 64 6.45 20.86 -4.36
N GLU A 65 7.37 19.97 -4.76
CA GLU A 65 7.29 18.53 -4.44
C GLU A 65 7.28 18.33 -2.93
N LYS A 66 8.22 18.94 -2.22
CA LYS A 66 8.27 18.89 -0.76
C LYS A 66 6.96 19.34 -0.10
N ALA A 67 6.43 20.50 -0.49
CA ALA A 67 5.15 20.98 0.04
C ALA A 67 3.98 20.06 -0.31
N TYR A 68 4.02 19.45 -1.50
CA TYR A 68 3.04 18.47 -1.92
C TYR A 68 3.10 17.22 -1.02
N LEU A 69 4.28 16.65 -0.79
CA LEU A 69 4.52 15.53 0.11
C LEU A 69 4.07 15.86 1.55
N ASP A 70 4.55 16.98 2.11
CA ASP A 70 4.23 17.42 3.46
C ASP A 70 2.72 17.61 3.66
N SER A 71 2.03 18.20 2.67
CA SER A 71 0.57 18.38 2.72
C SER A 71 -0.19 17.05 2.66
N THR A 72 0.35 16.09 1.91
CA THR A 72 -0.23 14.74 1.75
C THR A 72 -0.06 13.92 3.01
N GLU A 73 1.14 13.89 3.57
CA GLU A 73 1.42 13.23 4.83
C GLU A 73 0.55 13.81 5.95
N ARG A 74 0.51 15.15 6.10
CA ARG A 74 -0.29 15.81 7.13
C ARG A 74 -1.77 15.48 7.02
N PHE A 75 -2.30 15.42 5.80
CA PHE A 75 -3.68 15.07 5.54
C PHE A 75 -3.99 13.65 6.03
N TYR A 76 -3.23 12.65 5.58
CA TYR A 76 -3.48 11.26 5.95
C TYR A 76 -3.13 10.95 7.41
N ARG A 77 -2.14 11.62 7.99
CA ARG A 77 -1.81 11.50 9.42
C ARG A 77 -2.97 11.93 10.34
N THR A 78 -3.85 12.80 9.84
CA THR A 78 -5.05 13.24 10.56
C THR A 78 -6.27 12.36 10.23
N GLN A 79 -6.48 12.07 8.94
CA GLN A 79 -7.69 11.38 8.49
C GLN A 79 -7.65 9.87 8.72
N ALA A 80 -6.49 9.23 8.53
CA ALA A 80 -6.35 7.78 8.58
C ALA A 80 -6.66 7.18 9.98
N PRO A 81 -6.13 7.72 11.10
CA PRO A 81 -6.47 7.20 12.42
C PRO A 81 -7.97 7.34 12.73
N SER A 82 -8.57 8.46 12.35
CA SER A 82 -10.00 8.72 12.57
C SER A 82 -10.87 7.71 11.80
N TYR A 83 -10.54 7.43 10.54
CA TYR A 83 -11.29 6.46 9.73
C TYR A 83 -11.11 5.04 10.28
N LEU A 84 -9.90 4.65 10.66
CA LEU A 84 -9.62 3.35 11.25
C LEU A 84 -10.44 3.12 12.53
N GLN A 85 -10.47 4.10 13.43
CA GLN A 85 -11.20 4.02 14.69
C GLN A 85 -12.72 3.89 14.49
N GLN A 86 -13.27 4.59 13.51
CA GLN A 86 -14.73 4.64 13.27
C GLN A 86 -15.24 3.43 12.47
N ASN A 87 -14.44 2.91 11.54
CA ASN A 87 -14.88 1.92 10.55
C ASN A 87 -14.27 0.54 10.72
N GLY A 88 -13.22 0.39 11.54
CA GLY A 88 -12.51 -0.85 11.77
C GLY A 88 -11.52 -1.23 10.67
N VAL A 89 -10.67 -2.22 10.96
CA VAL A 89 -9.50 -2.60 10.13
C VAL A 89 -9.89 -2.99 8.71
N GLN A 90 -10.94 -3.79 8.54
CA GLN A 90 -11.33 -4.29 7.22
C GLN A 90 -11.79 -3.19 6.27
N ASN A 91 -12.58 -2.23 6.77
CA ASN A 91 -13.00 -1.08 5.99
C ASN A 91 -11.83 -0.12 5.76
N TYR A 92 -10.95 0.01 6.76
CA TYR A 92 -9.73 0.80 6.62
C TYR A 92 -8.82 0.28 5.49
N MET A 93 -8.63 -1.03 5.34
CA MET A 93 -7.84 -1.57 4.22
C MET A 93 -8.42 -1.18 2.86
N LYS A 94 -9.75 -1.23 2.71
CA LYS A 94 -10.42 -0.80 1.46
C LYS A 94 -10.23 0.69 1.21
N TYR A 95 -10.33 1.49 2.28
CA TYR A 95 -10.07 2.91 2.25
C TYR A 95 -8.62 3.22 1.83
N ALA A 96 -7.64 2.55 2.45
CA ALA A 96 -6.23 2.75 2.14
C ALA A 96 -5.90 2.40 0.68
N ASP A 97 -6.38 1.26 0.17
CA ASP A 97 -6.20 0.87 -1.24
C ASP A 97 -6.82 1.89 -2.21
N ALA A 98 -8.05 2.33 -1.94
CA ALA A 98 -8.70 3.35 -2.74
C ALA A 98 -7.93 4.68 -2.73
N LYS A 99 -7.46 5.12 -1.55
CA LYS A 99 -6.69 6.36 -1.41
C LYS A 99 -5.32 6.30 -2.06
N LEU A 100 -4.63 5.16 -2.02
CA LEU A 100 -3.38 4.98 -2.76
C LEU A 100 -3.60 5.15 -4.27
N LYS A 101 -4.65 4.52 -4.83
CA LYS A 101 -4.98 4.65 -6.26
C LYS A 101 -5.39 6.07 -6.65
N GLU A 102 -6.15 6.75 -5.79
CA GLU A 102 -6.53 8.15 -6.00
C GLU A 102 -5.30 9.07 -5.99
N GLU A 103 -4.39 8.92 -5.01
CA GLU A 103 -3.18 9.73 -4.92
C GLU A 103 -2.22 9.45 -6.07
N GLU A 104 -2.07 8.20 -6.52
CA GLU A 104 -1.25 7.86 -7.70
C GLU A 104 -1.76 8.61 -8.95
N LYS A 105 -3.07 8.54 -9.21
CA LYS A 105 -3.70 9.25 -10.33
C LYS A 105 -3.52 10.77 -10.21
N ARG A 106 -3.62 11.29 -8.99
CA ARG A 106 -3.44 12.73 -8.71
C ARG A 106 -1.99 13.16 -8.89
N ALA A 107 -1.04 12.33 -8.46
CA ALA A 107 0.40 12.52 -8.64
C ALA A 107 0.77 12.66 -10.10
N LEU A 108 0.30 11.72 -10.93
CA LEU A 108 0.53 11.73 -12.38
C LEU A 108 0.00 13.00 -13.07
N ARG A 109 -1.00 13.65 -12.46
CA ARG A 109 -1.57 14.91 -12.96
C ARG A 109 -0.81 16.15 -12.48
N TYR A 110 -0.44 16.20 -11.20
CA TYR A 110 0.05 17.43 -10.54
C TYR A 110 1.54 17.47 -10.25
N LEU A 111 2.23 16.33 -10.20
CA LEU A 111 3.68 16.27 -10.09
C LEU A 111 4.32 16.27 -11.48
N GLU A 112 5.63 16.45 -11.54
CA GLU A 112 6.39 16.34 -12.77
C GLU A 112 6.57 14.87 -13.16
N THR A 113 6.43 14.57 -14.45
CA THR A 113 6.49 13.19 -14.98
C THR A 113 7.34 13.08 -16.25
N ARG A 114 7.76 14.21 -16.85
CA ARG A 114 8.43 14.23 -18.16
C ARG A 114 9.95 14.14 -18.09
N ARG A 115 10.56 14.50 -16.95
CA ARG A 115 12.01 14.70 -16.82
C ARG A 115 12.65 13.69 -15.86
N GLU A 116 12.55 12.40 -16.18
CA GLU A 116 13.20 11.29 -15.45
C GLU A 116 13.30 11.56 -13.93
N CYS A 117 12.17 11.93 -13.31
CA CYS A 117 12.10 12.36 -11.93
C CYS A 117 11.21 11.41 -11.14
N ASN A 118 11.69 10.99 -9.98
CA ASN A 118 11.02 9.98 -9.16
C ASN A 118 9.95 10.58 -8.24
N SER A 119 9.32 11.69 -8.66
CA SER A 119 8.38 12.46 -7.84
C SER A 119 7.13 11.68 -7.48
N VAL A 120 6.61 10.91 -8.44
CA VAL A 120 5.41 10.10 -8.24
C VAL A 120 5.73 8.96 -7.29
N GLU A 121 6.87 8.30 -7.47
CA GLU A 121 7.36 7.23 -6.60
C GLU A 121 7.58 7.74 -5.18
N ALA A 122 8.19 8.91 -5.01
CA ALA A 122 8.38 9.54 -3.70
C ALA A 122 7.04 9.85 -3.00
N LEU A 123 6.03 10.30 -3.75
CA LEU A 123 4.68 10.48 -3.20
C LEU A 123 4.06 9.15 -2.81
N MET A 124 4.19 8.12 -3.65
CA MET A 124 3.62 6.81 -3.35
C MET A 124 4.27 6.19 -2.12
N GLU A 125 5.58 6.32 -1.94
CA GLU A 125 6.27 5.91 -0.72
C GLU A 125 5.75 6.69 0.50
N CYS A 126 5.59 8.01 0.39
CA CYS A 126 5.00 8.84 1.45
C CYS A 126 3.58 8.37 1.81
N CYS A 127 2.73 8.09 0.82
CA CYS A 127 1.37 7.62 1.03
C CYS A 127 1.35 6.22 1.65
N VAL A 128 2.18 5.29 1.19
CA VAL A 128 2.31 3.94 1.78
C VAL A 128 2.76 4.04 3.23
N ASN A 129 3.71 4.92 3.54
CA ASN A 129 4.15 5.13 4.91
C ASN A 129 3.05 5.69 5.81
N ALA A 130 2.32 6.71 5.33
CA ALA A 130 1.26 7.35 6.09
C ALA A 130 -0.01 6.47 6.25
N LEU A 131 -0.39 5.69 5.23
CA LEU A 131 -1.63 4.91 5.19
C LEU A 131 -1.44 3.44 5.58
N VAL A 132 -0.27 2.84 5.34
CA VAL A 132 -0.07 1.40 5.48
C VAL A 132 0.98 1.11 6.56
N THR A 133 2.21 1.58 6.39
CA THR A 133 3.32 1.29 7.31
C THR A 133 2.98 1.70 8.75
N SER A 134 2.36 2.88 8.92
CA SER A 134 1.96 3.40 10.25
C SER A 134 0.92 2.54 10.97
N PHE A 135 0.17 1.70 10.24
CA PHE A 135 -0.92 0.87 10.79
C PHE A 135 -0.66 -0.63 10.59
N LYS A 136 0.55 -1.02 10.16
CA LYS A 136 0.88 -2.40 9.77
C LYS A 136 0.57 -3.41 10.87
N GLU A 137 0.88 -3.11 12.12
CA GLU A 137 0.67 -4.02 13.25
C GLU A 137 -0.82 -4.26 13.50
N THR A 138 -1.64 -3.21 13.36
CA THR A 138 -3.10 -3.32 13.52
C THR A 138 -3.73 -4.10 12.38
N ILE A 139 -3.22 -3.93 11.16
CA ILE A 139 -3.68 -4.69 9.99
C ILE A 139 -3.31 -6.17 10.13
N LEU A 140 -2.04 -6.45 10.46
CA LEU A 140 -1.52 -7.82 10.56
C LEU A 140 -2.14 -8.60 11.72
N ALA A 141 -2.59 -7.95 12.80
CA ALA A 141 -3.31 -8.61 13.89
C ALA A 141 -4.59 -9.34 13.44
N GLU A 142 -5.19 -8.92 12.32
CA GLU A 142 -6.38 -9.57 11.76
C GLU A 142 -6.04 -10.76 10.84
N CYS A 143 -4.77 -10.91 10.42
CA CYS A 143 -4.35 -11.86 9.39
C CYS A 143 -4.68 -13.31 9.78
N GLN A 144 -4.22 -13.77 10.95
CA GLN A 144 -4.52 -15.10 11.45
C GLN A 144 -6.02 -15.40 11.51
N GLY A 145 -6.83 -14.42 11.92
CA GLY A 145 -8.29 -14.56 11.97
C GLY A 145 -8.90 -14.74 10.58
N MET A 146 -8.45 -13.95 9.60
CA MET A 146 -8.90 -14.03 8.22
C MET A 146 -8.50 -15.35 7.54
N ILE A 147 -7.30 -15.85 7.83
CA ILE A 147 -6.82 -17.17 7.37
C ILE A 147 -7.73 -18.28 7.90
N LYS A 148 -7.99 -18.30 9.21
CA LYS A 148 -8.86 -19.32 9.84
C LYS A 148 -10.28 -19.33 9.28
N ARG A 149 -10.81 -18.17 8.91
CA ARG A 149 -12.16 -18.00 8.32
C ARG A 149 -12.18 -18.14 6.81
N ASN A 150 -11.03 -18.39 6.16
CA ASN A 150 -10.89 -18.49 4.71
C ASN A 150 -11.43 -17.24 3.97
N GLU A 151 -11.17 -16.05 4.50
CA GLU A 151 -11.61 -14.76 3.93
C GLU A 151 -10.65 -14.29 2.82
N THR A 152 -10.59 -15.06 1.71
CA THR A 152 -9.61 -14.89 0.63
C THR A 152 -9.58 -13.49 0.02
N GLU A 153 -10.74 -12.87 -0.23
CA GLU A 153 -10.82 -11.50 -0.76
C GLU A 153 -10.17 -10.47 0.18
N LYS A 154 -10.34 -10.63 1.50
CA LYS A 154 -9.77 -9.72 2.50
C LYS A 154 -8.28 -9.93 2.66
N LEU A 155 -7.83 -11.17 2.62
CA LEU A 155 -6.41 -11.53 2.61
C LEU A 155 -5.70 -11.04 1.36
N HIS A 156 -6.39 -11.09 0.21
CA HIS A 156 -5.86 -10.54 -1.03
C HIS A 156 -5.62 -9.04 -0.94
N LEU A 157 -6.59 -8.31 -0.40
CA LEU A 157 -6.42 -6.89 -0.12
C LEU A 157 -5.28 -6.63 0.87
N MET A 158 -5.21 -7.38 1.96
CA MET A 158 -4.14 -7.26 2.95
C MET A 158 -2.76 -7.49 2.32
N PHE A 159 -2.62 -8.54 1.50
CA PHE A 159 -1.39 -8.83 0.76
C PHE A 159 -1.00 -7.69 -0.17
N SER A 160 -1.94 -7.17 -0.96
CA SER A 160 -1.68 -6.06 -1.89
C SER A 160 -1.18 -4.78 -1.21
N LEU A 161 -1.57 -4.56 0.05
CA LEU A 161 -1.12 -3.43 0.87
C LEU A 161 0.23 -3.72 1.53
N MET A 162 0.38 -4.90 2.14
CA MET A 162 1.60 -5.27 2.88
C MET A 162 2.79 -5.52 1.95
N ASP A 163 2.57 -5.92 0.70
CA ASP A 163 3.64 -6.11 -0.28
C ASP A 163 4.29 -4.77 -0.70
N LYS A 164 3.62 -3.64 -0.46
CA LYS A 164 4.19 -2.30 -0.66
C LYS A 164 5.09 -1.87 0.51
N VAL A 165 5.02 -2.57 1.64
CA VAL A 165 5.78 -2.25 2.86
C VAL A 165 7.01 -3.17 2.94
N PRO A 166 8.21 -2.63 3.19
CA PRO A 166 9.40 -3.46 3.43
C PRO A 166 9.15 -4.48 4.56
N SER A 167 9.39 -5.76 4.27
CA SER A 167 9.11 -6.88 5.19
C SER A 167 7.66 -6.96 5.69
N GLY A 168 6.70 -6.32 5.01
CA GLY A 168 5.29 -6.28 5.43
C GLY A 168 4.59 -7.64 5.35
N ILE A 169 5.04 -8.51 4.45
CA ILE A 169 4.44 -9.83 4.21
C ILE A 169 5.03 -10.95 5.08
N GLU A 170 6.20 -10.75 5.71
CA GLU A 170 6.86 -11.79 6.51
C GLU A 170 5.96 -12.33 7.65
N PRO A 171 5.22 -11.47 8.37
CA PRO A 171 4.28 -11.95 9.39
C PRO A 171 3.12 -12.75 8.79
N MET A 172 2.66 -12.39 7.57
CA MET A 172 1.58 -13.12 6.90
C MET A 172 2.03 -14.53 6.49
N LEU A 173 3.29 -14.67 6.02
CA LEU A 173 3.88 -15.98 5.73
C LEU A 173 3.90 -16.84 6.99
N LYS A 174 4.35 -16.28 8.11
CA LYS A 174 4.38 -16.96 9.40
C LYS A 174 3.00 -17.39 9.87
N ASP A 175 2.00 -16.51 9.80
CA ASP A 175 0.62 -16.81 10.19
C ASP A 175 0.02 -17.93 9.34
N LEU A 176 0.34 -17.97 8.04
CA LEU A 176 -0.04 -19.07 7.16
C LEU A 176 0.66 -20.37 7.57
N GLU A 177 1.98 -20.35 7.78
CA GLU A 177 2.74 -21.54 8.19
C GLU A 177 2.17 -22.13 9.49
N GLU A 178 2.00 -21.30 10.51
CA GLU A 178 1.46 -21.71 11.81
C GLU A 178 0.04 -22.29 11.68
N HIS A 179 -0.80 -21.70 10.83
CA HIS A 179 -2.15 -22.20 10.63
C HIS A 179 -2.18 -23.55 9.91
N ILE A 180 -1.33 -23.76 8.90
CA ILE A 180 -1.23 -25.05 8.21
C ILE A 180 -0.73 -26.13 9.19
N ILE A 181 0.31 -25.85 9.99
CA ILE A 181 0.83 -26.77 11.01
C ILE A 181 -0.26 -27.12 12.02
N SER A 182 -0.93 -26.11 12.57
CA SER A 182 -1.99 -26.32 13.58
C SER A 182 -3.16 -27.12 13.03
N ALA A 183 -3.54 -26.90 11.78
CA ALA A 183 -4.62 -27.66 11.14
C ALA A 183 -4.18 -29.11 10.84
N GLY A 184 -2.96 -29.31 10.34
CA GLY A 184 -2.42 -30.65 10.09
C GLY A 184 -2.33 -31.49 11.36
N LEU A 185 -1.82 -30.92 12.45
CA LEU A 185 -1.76 -31.62 13.75
C LEU A 185 -3.15 -31.97 14.27
N ALA A 186 -4.13 -31.06 14.15
CA ALA A 186 -5.50 -31.33 14.57
C ALA A 186 -6.14 -32.47 13.75
N ASP A 187 -5.93 -32.47 12.43
CA ASP A 187 -6.42 -33.54 11.54
C ASP A 187 -5.73 -34.88 11.85
N MET A 188 -4.42 -34.90 12.10
CA MET A 188 -3.68 -36.11 12.50
C MET A 188 -4.20 -36.70 13.82
N VAL A 189 -4.46 -35.86 14.83
CA VAL A 189 -5.01 -36.31 16.12
C VAL A 189 -6.42 -36.88 15.94
N ALA A 190 -7.26 -36.23 15.14
CA ALA A 190 -8.60 -36.71 14.83
C ALA A 190 -8.59 -38.03 14.04
N ALA A 191 -7.57 -38.24 13.23
CA ALA A 191 -7.39 -39.44 12.41
C ALA A 191 -6.62 -40.57 13.11
N ALA A 192 -6.07 -40.36 14.31
CA ALA A 192 -5.14 -41.28 14.98
C ALA A 192 -5.67 -42.72 15.11
N GLU A 193 -6.97 -42.90 15.35
CA GLU A 193 -7.60 -44.23 15.44
C GLU A 193 -7.72 -44.93 14.07
N THR A 194 -7.89 -44.15 12.99
CA THR A 194 -8.01 -44.66 11.60
C THR A 194 -6.67 -44.83 10.90
N ILE A 195 -5.62 -44.11 11.29
CA ILE A 195 -4.28 -44.15 10.66
C ILE A 195 -3.64 -45.54 10.73
N THR A 196 -3.89 -46.28 11.80
CA THR A 196 -3.31 -47.62 11.97
C THR A 196 -4.05 -48.71 11.20
N THR A 197 -5.26 -48.41 10.72
CA THR A 197 -6.16 -49.40 10.07
C THR A 197 -6.43 -49.10 8.59
N ASP A 198 -6.32 -47.86 8.15
CA ASP A 198 -6.72 -47.41 6.81
C ASP A 198 -5.79 -46.30 6.30
N SER A 199 -4.74 -46.71 5.58
CA SER A 199 -3.75 -45.80 5.02
C SER A 199 -4.28 -44.96 3.86
N GLU A 200 -5.27 -45.46 3.10
CA GLU A 200 -5.87 -44.71 1.98
C GLU A 200 -6.64 -43.50 2.51
N LYS A 201 -7.45 -43.70 3.55
CA LYS A 201 -8.20 -42.62 4.20
C LYS A 201 -7.30 -41.55 4.80
N TYR A 202 -6.14 -41.94 5.34
CA TYR A 202 -5.14 -40.97 5.80
C TYR A 202 -4.59 -40.13 4.64
N VAL A 203 -4.18 -40.76 3.53
CA VAL A 203 -3.68 -40.07 2.34
C VAL A 203 -4.74 -39.13 1.75
N GLU A 204 -6.00 -39.52 1.71
CA GLU A 204 -7.10 -38.66 1.24
C GLU A 204 -7.28 -37.41 2.11
N GLN A 205 -7.14 -37.53 3.43
CA GLN A 205 -7.21 -36.38 4.35
C GLN A 205 -6.04 -35.42 4.11
N LEU A 206 -4.83 -35.93 3.90
CA LEU A 206 -3.66 -35.13 3.55
C LEU A 206 -3.85 -34.35 2.24
N LEU A 207 -4.33 -35.03 1.20
CA LEU A 207 -4.62 -34.41 -0.08
C LEU A 207 -5.72 -33.34 0.05
N THR A 208 -6.73 -33.59 0.89
CA THR A 208 -7.79 -32.62 1.17
C THR A 208 -7.23 -31.35 1.83
N LEU A 209 -6.35 -31.51 2.83
CA LEU A 209 -5.67 -30.41 3.50
C LEU A 209 -4.79 -29.62 2.53
N PHE A 210 -4.00 -30.33 1.72
CA PHE A 210 -3.14 -29.76 0.68
C PHE A 210 -3.92 -28.95 -0.34
N ASN A 211 -5.01 -29.51 -0.86
CA ASN A 211 -5.87 -28.84 -1.84
C ASN A 211 -6.55 -27.61 -1.22
N ARG A 212 -6.99 -27.69 0.05
CA ARG A 212 -7.60 -26.56 0.76
C ARG A 212 -6.63 -25.38 0.86
N PHE A 213 -5.41 -25.63 1.35
CA PHE A 213 -4.44 -24.55 1.52
C PHE A 213 -3.82 -24.08 0.20
N SER A 214 -3.70 -24.96 -0.80
CA SER A 214 -3.33 -24.56 -2.16
C SER A 214 -4.36 -23.62 -2.78
N LYS A 215 -5.66 -23.91 -2.57
CA LYS A 215 -6.74 -23.02 -3.00
C LYS A 215 -6.69 -21.68 -2.27
N LEU A 216 -6.46 -21.69 -0.95
CA LEU A 216 -6.27 -20.47 -0.17
C LEU A 216 -5.12 -19.61 -0.72
N VAL A 217 -3.94 -20.21 -0.96
CA VAL A 217 -2.77 -19.49 -1.48
C VAL A 217 -3.05 -18.90 -2.86
N LYS A 218 -3.71 -19.67 -3.73
CA LYS A 218 -4.10 -19.20 -5.05
C LYS A 218 -5.06 -18.00 -5.00
N GLU A 219 -6.11 -18.10 -4.20
CA GLU A 219 -7.17 -17.08 -4.16
C GLU A 219 -6.78 -15.84 -3.36
N ALA A 220 -6.10 -16.01 -2.22
CA ALA A 220 -5.71 -14.92 -1.34
C ALA A 220 -4.37 -14.27 -1.76
N PHE A 221 -3.38 -15.07 -2.13
CA PHE A 221 -2.01 -14.60 -2.34
C PHE A 221 -1.56 -14.72 -3.80
N GLN A 222 -2.49 -14.98 -4.73
CA GLN A 222 -2.26 -15.01 -6.17
C GLN A 222 -1.14 -15.96 -6.62
N ASP A 223 -0.99 -17.10 -5.94
CA ASP A 223 0.11 -18.04 -6.19
C ASP A 223 1.51 -17.37 -6.08
N ASP A 224 1.65 -16.35 -5.23
CA ASP A 224 2.94 -15.70 -4.98
C ASP A 224 3.98 -16.75 -4.54
N PRO A 225 5.18 -16.78 -5.17
CA PRO A 225 6.18 -17.81 -4.90
C PRO A 225 6.59 -17.91 -3.42
N ARG A 226 6.54 -16.80 -2.67
CA ARG A 226 6.89 -16.77 -1.24
C ARG A 226 5.86 -17.53 -0.42
N PHE A 227 4.56 -17.37 -0.73
CA PHE A 227 3.47 -18.10 -0.08
C PHE A 227 3.40 -19.57 -0.51
N LEU A 228 3.71 -19.87 -1.77
CA LEU A 228 3.87 -21.26 -2.23
C LEU A 228 5.00 -21.97 -1.47
N THR A 229 6.16 -21.31 -1.33
CA THR A 229 7.31 -21.85 -0.58
C THR A 229 6.95 -22.06 0.89
N ALA A 230 6.26 -21.11 1.52
CA ALA A 230 5.80 -21.24 2.91
C ALA A 230 4.86 -22.44 3.09
N ARG A 231 3.90 -22.62 2.17
CA ARG A 231 3.02 -23.80 2.14
C ARG A 231 3.85 -25.08 2.04
N ASP A 232 4.72 -25.19 1.03
CA ASP A 232 5.46 -26.42 0.71
C ASP A 232 6.42 -26.82 1.84
N LYS A 233 7.09 -25.83 2.45
CA LYS A 233 7.94 -26.02 3.63
C LYS A 233 7.18 -26.68 4.78
N VAL A 234 5.94 -26.28 5.04
CA VAL A 234 5.14 -26.88 6.11
C VAL A 234 4.75 -28.32 5.78
N TYR A 235 4.38 -28.63 4.54
CA TYR A 235 4.03 -30.00 4.17
C TYR A 235 5.20 -30.97 4.33
N ILE A 236 6.45 -30.51 4.10
CA ILE A 236 7.66 -31.30 4.33
C ILE A 236 7.94 -31.52 5.83
N LEU A 237 7.50 -30.60 6.70
CA LEU A 237 7.77 -30.66 8.14
C LEU A 237 6.72 -31.45 8.93
N VAL A 238 5.47 -31.45 8.46
CA VAL A 238 4.35 -32.12 9.15
C VAL A 238 4.24 -33.60 8.75
N TYR A 239 4.76 -33.99 7.57
CA TYR A 239 4.58 -35.31 6.97
C TYR A 239 5.89 -35.86 6.40
#